data_AF-A0A3L6J8X6-F1
#
_entry.id   AF-A0A3L6J8X6-F1
#
_cell.length_a   1.000
_cell.length_b   1.000
_cell.length_c   1.000
_cell.angle_alpha   90.00
_cell.angle_beta   90.00
_cell.angle_gamma   90.00
#
_symmetry.space_group_name_H-M   'P 1'
#
loop_
_entity.id
_entity.type
_entity.pdbx_description
1 polymer ?
#
loop_
_entity_poly.entity_id
_entity_poly.type
_entity_poly.pdbx_seq_one_letter_code
_entity_poly.pdbx_strand_id
1 'polypeptide(L)'
;MLDALIEKSKESAETRLGNSQLLAKMETASKGQSPAFLIVSSIQRCVQDAQLLSIQQGDAFWATRFPGLPLMRQDLSPFLFGGPAAYSSRFHQRTGVVATFESAERDDVVLDTLSAIRQNESLKGLPIVGLRVDYELGRVRLVVHSMVRNYVLENSLLRRIVRPSTLDERMLVLMCSDSRLTPPTTRTAAPMAIRTLGAFLPSFSGVPDETSQLNTFLSQWLEKDAIEKKIIIVAHGSATEEHASCGAARASLEPSEVSDKLLRSVVERIGIDATRQSKSRLQNPEAQAMAIIRATKENLLEYPVFVDLAKKKVPVVDLILLARMDTVTNVLTKVQ
;
A
#
# COMPACT_ATOMS: atom_id res chain seq x y z
N MET A 1 -16.59 -1.74 13.23
CA MET A 1 -15.41 -1.05 12.66
C MET A 1 -15.42 -1.06 11.14
N LEU A 2 -15.48 -2.23 10.48
CA LEU A 2 -15.60 -2.29 9.02
C LEU A 2 -16.81 -1.53 8.49
N ASP A 3 -17.98 -1.65 9.14
CA ASP A 3 -19.20 -0.95 8.72
C ASP A 3 -19.01 0.58 8.76
N ALA A 4 -18.24 1.11 9.72
CA ALA A 4 -17.95 2.54 9.79
C ALA A 4 -17.07 3.02 8.62
N LEU A 5 -16.13 2.19 8.15
CA LEU A 5 -15.36 2.50 6.94
C LEU A 5 -16.24 2.43 5.68
N ILE A 6 -17.13 1.43 5.60
CA ILE A 6 -18.07 1.27 4.49
C ILE A 6 -18.95 2.52 4.36
N GLU A 7 -19.57 2.95 5.46
CA GLU A 7 -20.41 4.16 5.46
C GLU A 7 -19.58 5.40 5.06
N LYS A 8 -18.36 5.56 5.61
CA LYS A 8 -17.52 6.71 5.25
C LYS A 8 -17.11 6.70 3.77
N SER A 9 -16.89 5.52 3.20
CA SER A 9 -16.56 5.38 1.79
C SER A 9 -17.71 5.79 0.87
N LYS A 10 -18.97 5.51 1.27
CA LYS A 10 -20.18 5.94 0.55
C LYS A 10 -20.35 7.46 0.62
N GLU A 11 -20.25 8.06 1.80
CA GLU A 11 -20.29 9.52 1.97
C GLU A 11 -19.24 10.23 1.09
N SER A 12 -18.03 9.66 1.06
CA SER A 12 -16.92 10.18 0.25
C SER A 12 -17.19 10.04 -1.25
N ALA A 13 -17.85 8.95 -1.66
CA ALA A 13 -18.23 8.74 -3.06
C ALA A 13 -19.33 9.72 -3.50
N GLU A 14 -20.34 9.98 -2.67
CA GLU A 14 -21.37 10.99 -2.94
C GLU A 14 -20.76 12.38 -3.12
N THR A 15 -19.79 12.74 -2.26
CA THR A 15 -19.05 14.00 -2.38
C THR A 15 -18.25 14.08 -3.70
N ARG A 16 -17.66 12.96 -4.14
CA ARG A 16 -16.96 12.87 -5.43
C ARG A 16 -17.90 13.03 -6.62
N LEU A 17 -19.05 12.38 -6.58
CA LEU A 17 -20.07 12.45 -7.63
C LEU A 17 -20.65 13.87 -7.78
N GLY A 18 -20.70 14.65 -6.69
CA GLY A 18 -21.09 16.06 -6.72
C GLY A 18 -20.03 17.03 -7.25
N ASN A 19 -18.82 16.57 -7.57
CA ASN A 19 -17.69 17.41 -7.99
C ASN A 19 -17.19 17.04 -9.38
N SER A 20 -17.33 17.96 -10.35
CA SER A 20 -16.97 17.75 -11.75
C SER A 20 -15.48 17.42 -11.98
N GLN A 21 -14.57 17.97 -11.16
CA GLN A 21 -13.14 17.65 -11.25
C GLN A 21 -12.86 16.22 -10.79
N LEU A 22 -13.56 15.75 -9.76
CA LEU A 22 -13.42 14.38 -9.24
C LEU A 22 -14.06 13.36 -10.19
N LEU A 23 -15.19 13.71 -10.83
CA LEU A 23 -15.79 12.90 -11.90
C LEU A 23 -14.84 12.70 -13.09
N ALA A 24 -14.19 13.77 -13.57
CA ALA A 24 -13.21 13.65 -14.65
C ALA A 24 -12.03 12.74 -14.28
N LYS A 25 -11.61 12.76 -13.01
CA LYS A 25 -10.59 11.83 -12.49
C LYS A 25 -11.10 10.39 -12.41
N MET A 26 -12.36 10.16 -12.04
CA MET A 26 -12.97 8.83 -12.09
C MET A 26 -13.01 8.28 -13.52
N GLU A 27 -13.34 9.12 -14.51
CA GLU A 27 -13.30 8.75 -15.94
C GLU A 27 -11.88 8.49 -16.45
N THR A 28 -10.89 9.17 -15.89
CA THR A 28 -9.47 8.88 -16.19
C THR A 28 -9.05 7.56 -15.56
N ALA A 29 -9.47 7.29 -14.33
CA ALA A 29 -9.16 6.06 -13.60
C ALA A 29 -9.76 4.81 -14.25
N SER A 30 -10.94 4.92 -14.89
CA SER A 30 -11.54 3.83 -15.66
C SER A 30 -10.72 3.48 -16.91
N LYS A 31 -9.96 4.43 -17.46
CA LYS A 31 -9.12 4.24 -18.66
C LYS A 31 -7.72 3.70 -18.36
N GLY A 32 -7.28 3.70 -17.10
CA GLY A 32 -5.98 3.15 -16.68
C GLY A 32 -5.29 3.98 -15.60
N GLN A 33 -3.98 3.74 -15.41
CA GLN A 33 -3.16 4.49 -14.46
C GLN A 33 -1.79 4.83 -15.04
N SER A 34 -1.31 6.05 -14.79
CA SER A 34 0.06 6.48 -15.09
C SER A 34 0.49 7.51 -14.04
N PRO A 35 0.60 7.11 -12.75
CA PRO A 35 0.89 8.04 -11.67
C PRO A 35 2.26 8.71 -11.86
N ALA A 36 2.34 9.96 -11.40
CA ALA A 36 3.55 10.75 -11.46
C ALA A 36 4.56 10.33 -10.37
N PHE A 37 4.08 9.85 -9.23
CA PHE A 37 4.94 9.56 -8.09
C PHE A 37 4.91 8.10 -7.69
N LEU A 38 6.05 7.60 -7.21
CA LEU A 38 6.09 6.48 -6.27
C LEU A 38 6.31 7.04 -4.87
N ILE A 39 5.38 6.79 -3.95
CA ILE A 39 5.50 7.21 -2.54
C ILE A 39 5.93 6.00 -1.71
N VAL A 40 7.02 6.14 -0.96
CA VAL A 40 7.52 5.15 0.00
C VAL A 40 7.17 5.64 1.40
N SER A 41 6.15 5.02 2.00
CA SER A 41 5.58 5.44 3.29
C SER A 41 5.81 4.39 4.37
N SER A 42 5.96 4.84 5.62
CA SER A 42 5.87 3.94 6.78
C SER A 42 4.47 3.33 6.89
N ILE A 43 4.36 2.09 7.37
CA ILE A 43 3.08 1.43 7.68
C ILE A 43 2.17 2.33 8.52
N GLN A 44 2.75 3.06 9.47
CA GLN A 44 2.00 3.93 10.38
C GLN A 44 1.47 5.20 9.71
N ARG A 45 2.02 5.59 8.56
CA ARG A 45 1.82 6.94 8.00
C ARG A 45 1.26 6.96 6.58
N CYS A 46 1.14 5.83 5.89
CA CYS A 46 0.73 5.80 4.48
C CYS A 46 -0.56 6.58 4.16
N VAL A 47 -1.60 6.48 4.99
CA VAL A 47 -2.85 7.26 4.78
C VAL A 47 -2.66 8.73 5.14
N GLN A 48 -1.92 9.03 6.20
CA GLN A 48 -1.58 10.41 6.57
C GLN A 48 -0.70 11.07 5.50
N ASP A 49 0.19 10.35 4.83
CA ASP A 49 1.03 10.86 3.75
C ASP A 49 0.23 11.23 2.52
N ALA A 50 -0.79 10.44 2.19
CA ALA A 50 -1.72 10.78 1.12
C ALA A 50 -2.46 12.10 1.41
N GLN A 51 -2.91 12.30 2.65
CA GLN A 51 -3.52 13.56 3.09
C GLN A 51 -2.51 14.71 3.12
N LEU A 52 -1.32 14.47 3.70
CA LEU A 52 -0.25 15.45 3.88
C LEU A 52 0.15 16.06 2.55
N LEU A 53 0.36 15.22 1.54
CA LEU A 53 0.80 15.63 0.22
C LEU A 53 -0.36 16.02 -0.71
N SER A 54 -1.59 16.04 -0.20
CA SER A 54 -2.81 16.27 -0.98
C SER A 54 -2.91 15.37 -2.22
N ILE A 55 -2.52 14.10 -2.07
CA ILE A 55 -2.54 13.10 -3.16
C ILE A 55 -3.99 12.75 -3.47
N GLN A 56 -4.35 12.89 -4.73
CA GLN A 56 -5.65 12.49 -5.22
C GLN A 56 -5.57 11.15 -5.96
N GLN A 57 -6.73 10.57 -6.24
CA GLN A 57 -6.86 9.37 -7.05
C GLN A 57 -6.13 9.53 -8.40
N GLY A 58 -5.25 8.59 -8.70
CA GLY A 58 -4.44 8.55 -9.91
C GLY A 58 -3.05 9.18 -9.77
N ASP A 59 -2.81 10.01 -8.76
CA ASP A 59 -1.61 10.86 -8.69
C ASP A 59 -0.33 10.08 -8.32
N ALA A 60 -0.44 9.08 -7.45
CA ALA A 60 0.70 8.35 -6.89
C ALA A 60 0.46 6.84 -6.79
N PHE A 61 1.51 6.08 -7.07
CA PHE A 61 1.64 4.67 -6.70
C PHE A 61 2.37 4.58 -5.35
N TRP A 62 2.22 3.47 -4.63
CA TRP A 62 2.80 3.33 -3.30
C TRP A 62 3.74 2.13 -3.14
N ALA A 63 4.67 2.27 -2.22
CA ALA A 63 5.45 1.21 -1.61
C ALA A 63 5.47 1.43 -0.10
N THR A 64 5.74 0.37 0.66
CA THR A 64 5.65 0.37 2.11
C THR A 64 7.01 0.10 2.73
N ARG A 65 7.32 0.80 3.83
CA ARG A 65 8.47 0.52 4.70
C ARG A 65 8.03 0.39 6.15
N PHE A 66 8.91 -0.13 7.00
CA PHE A 66 8.68 -0.19 8.44
C PHE A 66 9.14 1.10 9.14
N PRO A 67 8.45 1.52 10.23
CA PRO A 67 8.88 2.66 11.03
C PRO A 67 10.21 2.37 11.74
N GLY A 68 11.13 3.34 11.74
CA GLY A 68 12.39 3.26 12.48
C GLY A 68 13.41 2.25 11.93
N LEU A 69 13.11 1.60 10.81
CA LEU A 69 13.99 0.65 10.14
C LEU A 69 14.34 1.13 8.72
N PRO A 70 15.59 0.91 8.27
CA PRO A 70 15.97 1.25 6.92
C PRO A 70 15.22 0.37 5.92
N LEU A 71 14.89 0.95 4.77
CA LEU A 71 14.32 0.20 3.67
C LEU A 71 15.28 -0.91 3.22
N MET A 72 14.79 -2.15 3.20
CA MET A 72 15.56 -3.28 2.72
C MET A 72 15.80 -3.17 1.21
N ARG A 73 16.86 -3.86 0.76
CA ARG A 73 17.10 -4.06 -0.68
C ARG A 73 15.94 -4.82 -1.32
N GLN A 74 15.74 -4.60 -2.62
CA GLN A 74 14.59 -5.12 -3.38
C GLN A 74 14.46 -6.66 -3.37
N ASP A 75 15.55 -7.38 -3.17
CA ASP A 75 15.62 -8.84 -3.06
C ASP A 75 15.17 -9.36 -1.68
N LEU A 76 15.34 -8.55 -0.63
CA LEU A 76 14.89 -8.85 0.73
C LEU A 76 13.51 -8.25 1.04
N SER A 77 13.05 -7.29 0.24
CA SER A 77 11.71 -6.73 0.31
C SER A 77 10.99 -6.71 -1.06
N PRO A 78 10.75 -7.89 -1.66
CA PRO A 78 10.13 -7.97 -2.97
C PRO A 78 8.65 -7.57 -2.98
N PHE A 79 7.89 -7.73 -1.91
CA PHE A 79 6.44 -7.45 -1.90
C PHE A 79 6.09 -6.05 -1.38
N LEU A 80 6.82 -5.53 -0.40
CA LEU A 80 6.57 -4.18 0.15
C LEU A 80 7.22 -3.06 -0.66
N PHE A 81 8.37 -3.32 -1.31
CA PHE A 81 9.11 -2.28 -2.04
C PHE A 81 9.53 -2.67 -3.46
N GLY A 82 10.27 -3.77 -3.63
CA GLY A 82 10.88 -4.17 -4.90
C GLY A 82 9.86 -4.35 -6.02
N GLY A 83 8.79 -5.09 -5.76
CA GLY A 83 7.68 -5.33 -6.67
C GLY A 83 6.94 -4.05 -7.05
N PRO A 84 6.45 -3.25 -6.08
CA PRO A 84 5.86 -1.94 -6.39
C PRO A 84 6.78 -1.01 -7.20
N ALA A 85 8.08 -0.95 -6.87
CA ALA A 85 9.06 -0.18 -7.63
C ALA A 85 9.20 -0.71 -9.07
N ALA A 86 9.33 -2.01 -9.25
CA ALA A 86 9.43 -2.66 -10.56
C ALA A 86 8.15 -2.46 -11.40
N TYR A 87 6.96 -2.57 -10.78
CA TYR A 87 5.69 -2.30 -11.46
C TYR A 87 5.60 -0.83 -11.89
N SER A 88 5.99 0.09 -11.02
CA SER A 88 5.97 1.53 -11.30
C SER A 88 6.87 1.92 -12.47
N SER A 89 7.87 1.10 -12.80
CA SER A 89 8.80 1.38 -13.88
C SER A 89 8.14 1.47 -15.26
N ARG A 90 6.96 0.86 -15.40
CA ARG A 90 6.17 0.75 -16.62
C ARG A 90 5.30 1.98 -16.90
N PHE A 91 5.19 2.93 -15.96
CA PHE A 91 4.37 4.13 -16.16
C PHE A 91 5.09 5.16 -17.03
N HIS A 92 4.31 5.95 -17.78
CA HIS A 92 4.87 6.94 -18.71
C HIS A 92 5.25 8.27 -18.03
N GLN A 93 4.51 8.71 -17.00
CA GLN A 93 4.70 10.05 -16.41
C GLN A 93 5.83 10.15 -15.36
N ARG A 94 6.20 9.03 -14.73
CA ARG A 94 7.21 8.85 -13.65
C ARG A 94 8.09 10.09 -13.37
N THR A 95 7.60 10.96 -12.50
CA THR A 95 8.21 12.26 -12.17
C THR A 95 9.20 12.18 -11.01
N GLY A 96 9.01 11.28 -10.05
CA GLY A 96 9.94 11.11 -8.94
C GLY A 96 9.50 10.11 -7.88
N VAL A 97 10.38 9.85 -6.93
CA VAL A 97 10.14 9.04 -5.74
C VAL A 97 10.08 9.94 -4.52
N VAL A 98 9.03 9.82 -3.71
CA VAL A 98 8.88 10.57 -2.45
C VAL A 98 8.98 9.59 -1.29
N ALA A 99 9.90 9.83 -0.35
CA ALA A 99 10.04 9.03 0.86
C ALA A 99 9.76 9.92 2.08
N THR A 100 8.85 9.48 2.94
CA THR A 100 8.48 10.20 4.17
C THR A 100 9.13 9.55 5.38
N PHE A 101 9.50 10.39 6.36
CA PHE A 101 10.17 10.03 7.59
C PHE A 101 9.56 10.77 8.77
N GLU A 102 9.47 10.13 9.93
CA GLU A 102 9.05 10.86 11.12
C GLU A 102 10.11 11.90 11.52
N SER A 103 9.67 13.00 12.14
CA SER A 103 10.56 14.07 12.58
C SER A 103 11.67 13.55 13.49
N ALA A 104 11.37 12.57 14.35
CA ALA A 104 12.29 11.92 15.28
C ALA A 104 13.05 10.71 14.69
N GLU A 105 12.85 10.37 13.41
CA GLU A 105 13.52 9.21 12.81
C GLU A 105 15.03 9.44 12.70
N ARG A 106 15.83 8.41 13.02
CA ARG A 106 17.29 8.53 13.10
C ARG A 106 17.90 8.79 11.72
N ASP A 107 18.94 9.62 11.64
CA ASP A 107 19.55 10.01 10.37
C ASP A 107 20.14 8.83 9.58
N ASP A 108 20.69 7.82 10.27
CA ASP A 108 21.20 6.59 9.65
C ASP A 108 20.09 5.86 8.90
N VAL A 109 18.93 5.67 9.53
CA VAL A 109 17.74 5.05 8.92
C VAL A 109 17.27 5.80 7.67
N VAL A 110 17.26 7.13 7.74
CA VAL A 110 16.86 8.00 6.63
C VAL A 110 17.83 7.84 5.45
N LEU A 111 19.14 7.96 5.70
CA LEU A 111 20.16 7.88 4.66
C LEU A 111 20.21 6.49 4.01
N ASP A 112 20.13 5.43 4.80
CA ASP A 112 20.11 4.05 4.30
C ASP A 112 18.86 3.77 3.47
N THR A 113 17.70 4.29 3.88
CA THR A 113 16.46 4.19 3.10
C THR A 113 16.58 4.87 1.74
N LEU A 114 17.06 6.12 1.72
CA LEU A 114 17.27 6.86 0.48
C LEU A 114 18.30 6.17 -0.42
N SER A 115 19.35 5.58 0.18
CA SER A 115 20.37 4.81 -0.53
C SER A 115 19.78 3.57 -1.18
N ALA A 116 18.93 2.81 -0.47
CA ALA A 116 18.22 1.66 -1.00
C ALA A 116 17.30 2.03 -2.18
N ILE A 117 16.60 3.17 -2.10
CA ILE A 117 15.81 3.71 -3.22
C ILE A 117 16.70 4.01 -4.42
N ARG A 118 17.84 4.66 -4.21
CA ARG A 118 18.80 5.01 -5.26
C ARG A 118 19.41 3.78 -5.95
N GLN A 119 19.62 2.70 -5.22
CA GLN A 119 20.19 1.45 -5.71
C GLN A 119 19.18 0.55 -6.44
N ASN A 120 17.88 0.86 -6.37
CA ASN A 120 16.86 0.11 -7.08
C ASN A 120 16.92 0.42 -8.59
N GLU A 121 17.25 -0.58 -9.41
CA GLU A 121 17.39 -0.42 -10.86
C GLU A 121 16.11 0.08 -11.53
N SER A 122 14.93 -0.34 -11.04
CA SER A 122 13.65 0.11 -11.57
C SER A 122 13.40 1.59 -11.33
N LEU A 123 14.08 2.24 -10.37
CA LEU A 123 13.95 3.66 -10.02
C LEU A 123 15.12 4.52 -10.51
N LYS A 124 16.05 3.93 -11.27
CA LYS A 124 17.26 4.60 -11.75
C LYS A 124 16.94 5.86 -12.54
N GLY A 125 17.63 6.94 -12.20
CA GLY A 125 17.51 8.24 -12.85
C GLY A 125 16.34 9.10 -12.38
N LEU A 126 15.42 8.57 -11.56
CA LEU A 126 14.34 9.38 -10.99
C LEU A 126 14.87 10.28 -9.86
N PRO A 127 14.38 11.53 -9.76
CA PRO A 127 14.59 12.35 -8.58
C PRO A 127 14.00 11.71 -7.33
N ILE A 128 14.72 11.82 -6.21
CA ILE A 128 14.29 11.35 -4.89
C ILE A 128 14.04 12.57 -4.03
N VAL A 129 12.88 12.62 -3.39
CA VAL A 129 12.49 13.66 -2.43
C VAL A 129 12.30 13.00 -1.07
N GLY A 130 13.24 13.23 -0.15
CA GLY A 130 13.10 12.84 1.25
C GLY A 130 12.41 13.92 2.08
N LEU A 131 11.38 13.56 2.85
CA LEU A 131 10.60 14.47 3.68
C LEU A 131 10.61 14.01 5.14
N ARG A 132 11.11 14.84 6.05
CA ARG A 132 10.88 14.70 7.50
C ARG A 132 9.58 15.39 7.88
N VAL A 133 8.70 14.66 8.55
CA VAL A 133 7.33 15.08 8.83
C VAL A 133 7.08 15.03 10.34
N ASP A 134 6.65 16.16 10.87
CA ASP A 134 5.99 16.25 12.17
C ASP A 134 4.48 16.18 11.92
N TYR A 135 3.92 14.97 12.06
CA TYR A 135 2.50 14.72 11.78
C TYR A 135 1.57 15.44 12.77
N GLU A 136 2.04 15.68 14.00
CA GLU A 136 1.27 16.39 15.01
C GLU A 136 1.12 17.87 14.65
N LEU A 137 2.20 18.51 14.21
CA LEU A 137 2.19 19.93 13.82
C LEU A 137 1.85 20.16 12.34
N GLY A 138 1.80 19.10 11.52
CA GLY A 138 1.67 19.21 10.06
C GLY A 138 2.85 19.91 9.39
N ARG A 139 4.05 19.83 9.99
CA ARG A 139 5.26 20.50 9.49
C ARG A 139 6.13 19.54 8.71
N VAL A 140 6.65 20.00 7.57
CA VAL A 140 7.49 19.20 6.69
C VAL A 140 8.81 19.91 6.44
N ARG A 141 9.90 19.15 6.43
CA ARG A 141 11.24 19.61 6.05
C ARG A 141 11.85 18.65 5.04
N LEU A 142 12.55 19.20 4.06
CA LEU A 142 13.33 18.39 3.11
C LEU A 142 14.52 17.77 3.83
N VAL A 143 14.79 16.50 3.53
CA VAL A 143 16.04 15.83 3.89
C VAL A 143 17.12 16.26 2.91
N VAL A 144 18.22 16.79 3.42
CA VAL A 144 19.37 17.14 2.58
C VAL A 144 20.15 15.87 2.26
N HIS A 145 20.33 15.58 0.97
CA HIS A 145 21.10 14.43 0.48
C HIS A 145 21.81 14.74 -0.85
N SER A 146 22.79 13.91 -1.21
CA SER A 146 23.61 14.03 -2.42
C SER A 146 23.06 13.29 -3.65
N MET A 147 21.93 12.60 -3.52
CA MET A 147 21.28 11.84 -4.62
C MET A 147 20.61 12.78 -5.64
N VAL A 148 20.01 12.21 -6.70
CA VAL A 148 19.33 12.99 -7.74
C VAL A 148 18.18 13.80 -7.12
N ARG A 149 18.32 15.13 -7.11
CA ARG A 149 17.35 16.08 -6.55
C ARG A 149 16.72 16.92 -7.64
N ASN A 150 15.52 17.42 -7.37
CA ASN A 150 14.82 18.34 -8.26
C ASN A 150 14.11 19.42 -7.43
N TYR A 151 14.71 20.61 -7.37
CA TYR A 151 14.20 21.72 -6.55
C TYR A 151 12.81 22.20 -6.97
N VAL A 152 12.46 22.14 -8.26
CA VAL A 152 11.12 22.53 -8.73
C VAL A 152 10.08 21.56 -8.18
N LEU A 153 10.38 20.26 -8.25
CA LEU A 153 9.53 19.22 -7.70
C LEU A 153 9.41 19.32 -6.17
N GLU A 154 10.53 19.45 -5.47
CA GLU A 154 10.58 19.61 -4.01
C GLU A 154 9.68 20.79 -3.55
N ASN A 155 9.83 21.96 -4.19
CA ASN A 155 9.02 23.14 -3.88
C ASN A 155 7.54 22.95 -4.23
N SER A 156 7.23 22.24 -5.33
CA SER A 156 5.85 21.93 -5.72
C SER A 156 5.15 21.06 -4.66
N LEU A 157 5.85 20.05 -4.12
CA LEU A 157 5.33 19.20 -3.05
C LEU A 157 5.14 19.99 -1.75
N LEU A 158 6.12 20.80 -1.34
CA LEU A 158 6.04 21.60 -0.12
C LEU A 158 4.88 22.61 -0.13
N ARG A 159 4.49 23.14 -1.29
CA ARG A 159 3.35 24.07 -1.42
C ARG A 159 1.99 23.42 -1.20
N ARG A 160 1.91 22.08 -1.24
CA ARG A 160 0.67 21.30 -1.13
C ARG A 160 0.49 20.66 0.24
N ILE A 161 1.38 20.96 1.18
CA ILE A 161 1.35 20.35 2.50
C ILE A 161 0.12 20.78 3.28
N VAL A 162 -0.66 19.80 3.71
CA VAL A 162 -1.83 19.98 4.57
C VAL A 162 -1.62 19.15 5.83
N ARG A 163 -2.04 19.65 6.99
CA ARG A 163 -1.97 18.87 8.24
C ARG A 163 -2.88 17.63 8.11
N PRO A 164 -2.35 16.40 8.25
CA PRO A 164 -3.17 15.20 8.18
C PRO A 164 -4.02 15.04 9.44
N SER A 165 -5.05 14.18 9.37
CA SER A 165 -5.82 13.77 10.55
C SER A 165 -4.93 12.95 11.51
N THR A 166 -5.38 12.77 12.75
CA THR A 166 -4.71 11.89 13.72
C THR A 166 -4.64 10.44 13.22
N LEU A 167 -3.70 9.66 13.76
CA LEU A 167 -3.54 8.25 13.45
C LEU A 167 -4.52 7.38 14.23
N ASP A 168 -5.17 6.42 13.58
CA ASP A 168 -5.89 5.33 14.22
C ASP A 168 -5.00 4.09 14.31
N GLU A 169 -4.37 3.91 15.46
CA GLU A 169 -3.53 2.76 15.74
C GLU A 169 -4.32 1.46 15.98
N ARG A 170 -5.65 1.47 15.96
CA ARG A 170 -6.44 0.23 16.10
C ARG A 170 -6.69 -0.47 14.77
N MET A 171 -6.38 0.22 13.66
CA MET A 171 -6.74 -0.24 12.34
C MET A 171 -5.54 -0.27 11.40
N LEU A 172 -5.34 -1.42 10.78
CA LEU A 172 -4.38 -1.63 9.71
C LEU A 172 -5.12 -2.02 8.43
N VAL A 173 -4.98 -1.24 7.38
CA VAL A 173 -5.58 -1.53 6.07
C VAL A 173 -4.51 -2.08 5.14
N LEU A 174 -4.76 -3.26 4.60
CA LEU A 174 -3.95 -3.87 3.56
C LEU A 174 -4.63 -3.62 2.22
N MET A 175 -3.97 -2.91 1.30
CA MET A 175 -4.59 -2.57 0.01
C MET A 175 -3.59 -2.55 -1.14
N CYS A 176 -4.10 -2.51 -2.36
CA CYS A 176 -3.25 -2.46 -3.53
C CYS A 176 -2.52 -1.10 -3.65
N SER A 177 -1.32 -1.11 -4.22
CA SER A 177 -0.53 0.08 -4.54
C SER A 177 -1.10 0.89 -5.70
N ASP A 178 -2.12 0.35 -6.40
CA ASP A 178 -2.84 0.98 -7.49
C ASP A 178 -3.22 2.42 -7.17
N SER A 179 -2.81 3.36 -8.03
CA SER A 179 -2.95 4.78 -7.77
C SER A 179 -4.41 5.24 -7.76
N ARG A 180 -5.31 4.43 -8.31
CA ARG A 180 -6.76 4.71 -8.34
C ARG A 180 -7.44 4.39 -7.00
N LEU A 181 -6.73 3.76 -6.07
CA LEU A 181 -7.26 3.49 -4.74
C LEU A 181 -6.81 4.56 -3.75
N THR A 182 -7.80 5.14 -3.10
CA THR A 182 -7.64 6.00 -1.93
C THR A 182 -7.87 5.16 -0.69
N PRO A 183 -6.94 5.15 0.29
CA PRO A 183 -7.15 4.43 1.53
C PRO A 183 -8.43 4.89 2.24
N PRO A 184 -9.25 3.96 2.76
CA PRO A 184 -10.43 4.34 3.51
C PRO A 184 -10.00 5.03 4.80
N THR A 185 -10.74 6.06 5.20
CA THR A 185 -10.53 6.78 6.47
C THR A 185 -11.60 6.38 7.46
N THR A 186 -11.27 6.42 8.76
CA THR A 186 -12.30 6.33 9.80
C THR A 186 -12.98 7.69 9.95
N ARG A 187 -14.03 7.77 10.77
CA ARG A 187 -14.75 9.03 11.01
C ARG A 187 -13.86 10.12 11.61
N THR A 188 -12.81 9.75 12.33
CA THR A 188 -12.03 10.68 13.17
C THR A 188 -10.54 10.64 12.91
N ALA A 189 -10.02 9.60 12.25
CA ALA A 189 -8.59 9.36 12.13
C ALA A 189 -8.22 8.55 10.88
N ALA A 190 -6.98 8.69 10.43
CA ALA A 190 -6.38 7.94 9.34
C ALA A 190 -5.86 6.59 9.87
N PRO A 191 -6.26 5.43 9.32
CA PRO A 191 -5.70 4.16 9.75
C PRO A 191 -4.25 3.99 9.30
N MET A 192 -3.54 3.04 9.91
CA MET A 192 -2.29 2.52 9.35
C MET A 192 -2.58 1.79 8.03
N ALA A 193 -1.62 1.76 7.12
CA ALA A 193 -1.79 1.01 5.88
C ALA A 193 -0.51 0.38 5.36
N ILE A 194 -0.65 -0.82 4.80
CA ILE A 194 0.35 -1.47 3.96
C ILE A 194 -0.20 -1.49 2.54
N ARG A 195 0.62 -1.00 1.60
CA ARG A 195 0.32 -1.00 0.18
C ARG A 195 1.32 -1.85 -0.58
N THR A 196 0.80 -2.88 -1.26
CA THR A 196 1.56 -3.84 -2.06
C THR A 196 0.85 -4.13 -3.37
N LEU A 197 1.44 -4.94 -4.25
CA LEU A 197 0.74 -5.40 -5.45
C LEU A 197 -0.41 -6.33 -5.05
N GLY A 198 -1.65 -5.96 -5.40
CA GLY A 198 -2.85 -6.78 -5.16
C GLY A 198 -3.26 -6.92 -3.69
N ALA A 199 -2.72 -6.09 -2.78
CA ALA A 199 -2.84 -6.30 -1.32
C ALA A 199 -2.29 -7.66 -0.88
N PHE A 200 -1.28 -8.18 -1.59
CA PHE A 200 -0.64 -9.43 -1.28
C PHE A 200 0.43 -9.28 -0.20
N LEU A 201 0.46 -10.23 0.73
CA LEU A 201 1.62 -10.52 1.58
C LEU A 201 1.94 -12.02 1.55
N PRO A 202 3.21 -12.41 1.47
CA PRO A 202 3.59 -13.82 1.50
C PRO A 202 3.49 -14.39 2.92
N SER A 203 3.44 -15.72 3.00
CA SER A 203 3.67 -16.46 4.25
C SER A 203 5.00 -16.09 4.90
N PHE A 204 5.07 -16.21 6.22
CA PHE A 204 6.30 -16.00 6.98
C PHE A 204 7.42 -16.93 6.50
N SER A 205 8.56 -16.36 6.13
CA SER A 205 9.66 -17.11 5.52
C SER A 205 10.64 -17.71 6.54
N GLY A 206 10.66 -17.21 7.77
CA GLY A 206 11.62 -17.60 8.80
C GLY A 206 13.04 -17.07 8.58
N VAL A 207 13.27 -16.23 7.56
CA VAL A 207 14.59 -15.61 7.30
C VAL A 207 14.54 -14.09 7.57
N PRO A 208 15.70 -13.41 7.73
CA PRO A 208 15.77 -11.95 7.95
C PRO A 208 15.38 -11.11 6.70
N ASP A 209 14.11 -11.16 6.32
CA ASP A 209 13.51 -10.42 5.20
C ASP A 209 12.33 -9.54 5.66
N GLU A 210 11.57 -8.98 4.71
CA GLU A 210 10.41 -8.15 4.99
C GLU A 210 9.30 -8.86 5.80
N THR A 211 9.20 -10.20 5.73
CA THR A 211 8.23 -10.96 6.52
C THR A 211 8.63 -11.04 7.99
N SER A 212 9.94 -11.06 8.27
CA SER A 212 10.49 -10.98 9.62
C SER A 212 10.30 -9.60 10.25
N GLN A 213 10.52 -8.54 9.47
CA GLN A 213 10.18 -7.18 9.92
C GLN A 213 8.68 -7.00 10.13
N LEU A 214 7.84 -7.57 9.26
CA LEU A 214 6.39 -7.54 9.43
C LEU A 214 5.95 -8.27 10.69
N ASN A 215 6.48 -9.47 10.95
CA ASN A 215 6.18 -10.20 12.18
C ASN A 215 6.58 -9.41 13.42
N THR A 216 7.74 -8.74 13.40
CA THR A 216 8.21 -7.90 14.51
C THR A 216 7.26 -6.72 14.74
N PHE A 217 6.89 -6.00 13.68
CA PHE A 217 5.93 -4.90 13.75
C PHE A 217 4.58 -5.36 14.29
N LEU A 218 4.03 -6.44 13.74
CA LEU A 218 2.73 -6.99 14.16
C LEU A 218 2.78 -7.48 15.61
N SER A 219 3.90 -8.08 16.05
CA SER A 219 4.07 -8.52 17.43
C SER A 219 4.05 -7.36 18.42
N GLN A 220 4.77 -6.28 18.13
CA GLN A 220 4.75 -5.07 18.95
C GLN A 220 3.37 -4.39 18.91
N TRP A 221 2.79 -4.29 17.72
CA TRP A 221 1.50 -3.67 17.54
C TRP A 221 0.40 -4.45 18.26
N LEU A 222 0.37 -5.78 18.19
CA LEU A 222 -0.68 -6.60 18.81
C LEU A 222 -0.41 -6.92 20.29
N GLU A 223 0.70 -6.47 20.88
CA GLU A 223 1.04 -6.74 22.27
C GLU A 223 -0.02 -6.21 23.26
N LYS A 224 -0.55 -5.03 22.98
CA LYS A 224 -1.59 -4.38 23.79
C LYS A 224 -2.92 -4.37 23.05
N ASP A 225 -3.99 -4.75 23.75
CA ASP A 225 -5.38 -4.64 23.28
C ASP A 225 -5.63 -5.30 21.91
N ALA A 226 -5.03 -6.48 21.69
CA ALA A 226 -5.16 -7.23 20.42
C ALA A 226 -6.62 -7.39 19.96
N ILE A 227 -7.55 -7.56 20.90
CA ILE A 227 -8.99 -7.76 20.64
C ILE A 227 -9.63 -6.51 19.99
N GLU A 228 -9.14 -5.32 20.34
CA GLU A 228 -9.62 -4.05 19.76
C GLU A 228 -9.04 -3.76 18.38
N LYS A 229 -7.97 -4.47 17.99
CA LYS A 229 -7.26 -4.24 16.74
C LYS A 229 -7.91 -4.98 15.58
N LYS A 230 -7.86 -4.39 14.39
CA LYS A 230 -8.38 -4.97 13.15
C LYS A 230 -7.43 -4.77 11.98
N ILE A 231 -7.26 -5.83 11.20
CA ILE A 231 -6.62 -5.83 9.90
C ILE A 231 -7.73 -5.98 8.86
N ILE A 232 -7.74 -5.09 7.86
CA ILE A 232 -8.74 -5.12 6.79
C ILE A 232 -7.99 -5.28 5.46
N ILE A 233 -8.18 -6.42 4.80
CA ILE A 233 -7.56 -6.73 3.52
C ILE A 233 -8.55 -6.40 2.41
N VAL A 234 -8.15 -5.50 1.50
CA VAL A 234 -9.03 -4.91 0.50
C VAL A 234 -8.67 -5.40 -0.90
N ALA A 235 -9.53 -6.21 -1.50
CA ALA A 235 -9.49 -6.48 -2.93
C ALA A 235 -10.05 -5.27 -3.70
N HIS A 236 -9.68 -5.11 -4.96
CA HIS A 236 -10.29 -4.07 -5.80
C HIS A 236 -10.50 -4.53 -7.24
N GLY A 237 -11.45 -3.88 -7.91
CA GLY A 237 -11.82 -4.13 -9.29
C GLY A 237 -13.24 -3.63 -9.57
N SER A 238 -13.51 -3.23 -10.81
CA SER A 238 -14.86 -2.88 -11.27
C SER A 238 -15.62 -4.13 -11.72
N ALA A 239 -16.92 -4.18 -11.49
CA ALA A 239 -17.78 -5.24 -12.05
C ALA A 239 -18.12 -4.98 -13.53
N THR A 240 -17.98 -3.75 -14.02
CA THR A 240 -18.47 -3.31 -15.33
C THR A 240 -17.36 -2.88 -16.29
N GLU A 241 -16.15 -2.64 -15.79
CA GLU A 241 -15.06 -2.05 -16.58
C GLU A 241 -13.76 -2.87 -16.46
N GLU A 242 -13.41 -3.58 -17.53
CA GLU A 242 -12.23 -4.46 -17.57
C GLU A 242 -10.90 -3.72 -17.27
N HIS A 243 -10.78 -2.47 -17.73
CA HIS A 243 -9.61 -1.61 -17.49
C HIS A 243 -9.48 -1.13 -16.04
N ALA A 244 -10.55 -1.21 -15.25
CA ALA A 244 -10.57 -0.88 -13.82
C ALA A 244 -10.21 -2.07 -12.91
N SER A 245 -9.81 -3.20 -13.50
CA SER A 245 -9.31 -4.38 -12.77
C SER A 245 -7.95 -4.14 -12.09
N CYS A 246 -7.64 -4.98 -11.10
CA CYS A 246 -6.36 -4.98 -10.42
C CYS A 246 -5.24 -5.45 -11.35
N GLY A 247 -4.27 -4.57 -11.64
CA GLY A 247 -3.15 -4.89 -12.54
C GLY A 247 -2.29 -6.07 -12.07
N ALA A 248 -2.07 -6.19 -10.76
CA ALA A 248 -1.35 -7.32 -10.18
C ALA A 248 -2.12 -8.64 -10.30
N ALA A 249 -3.43 -8.61 -10.08
CA ALA A 249 -4.28 -9.78 -10.27
C ALA A 249 -4.24 -10.24 -11.74
N ARG A 250 -4.42 -9.31 -12.69
CA ARG A 250 -4.30 -9.60 -14.13
C ARG A 250 -2.92 -10.18 -14.48
N ALA A 251 -1.84 -9.53 -14.05
CA ALA A 251 -0.48 -10.00 -14.35
C ALA A 251 -0.18 -11.39 -13.75
N SER A 252 -0.79 -11.74 -12.62
CA SER A 252 -0.60 -13.04 -11.98
C SER A 252 -1.30 -14.20 -12.69
N LEU A 253 -2.25 -13.93 -13.59
CA LEU A 253 -2.90 -14.96 -14.41
C LEU A 253 -1.98 -15.46 -15.54
N GLU A 254 -1.13 -14.57 -16.05
CA GLU A 254 -0.17 -14.84 -17.13
C GLU A 254 1.22 -14.22 -16.84
N PRO A 255 1.93 -14.70 -15.79
CA PRO A 255 3.18 -14.08 -15.37
C PRO A 255 4.29 -14.09 -16.44
N SER A 256 4.25 -15.06 -17.36
CA SER A 256 5.21 -15.20 -18.45
C SER A 256 5.27 -13.97 -19.38
N GLU A 257 4.20 -13.17 -19.44
CA GLU A 257 4.15 -11.94 -20.23
C GLU A 257 4.91 -10.77 -19.60
N VAL A 258 5.28 -10.86 -18.32
CA VAL A 258 6.02 -9.81 -17.62
C VAL A 258 7.51 -9.92 -17.94
N SER A 259 8.08 -8.94 -18.63
CA SER A 259 9.50 -8.95 -19.04
C SER A 259 10.49 -8.71 -17.90
N ASP A 260 10.14 -7.86 -16.93
CA ASP A 260 10.97 -7.57 -15.76
C ASP A 260 11.05 -8.81 -14.84
N LYS A 261 12.28 -9.28 -14.56
CA LYS A 261 12.51 -10.52 -13.80
C LYS A 261 12.05 -10.44 -12.35
N LEU A 262 12.27 -9.30 -11.68
CA LEU A 262 11.87 -9.11 -10.29
C LEU A 262 10.35 -9.03 -10.20
N LEU A 263 9.72 -8.27 -11.10
CA LEU A 263 8.27 -8.17 -11.12
C LEU A 263 7.62 -9.51 -11.48
N ARG A 264 8.18 -10.25 -12.45
CA ARG A 264 7.71 -11.58 -12.84
C ARG A 264 7.70 -12.52 -11.64
N SER A 265 8.79 -12.63 -10.89
CA SER A 265 8.85 -13.53 -9.73
C SER A 265 7.83 -13.15 -8.65
N VAL A 266 7.60 -11.85 -8.44
CA VAL A 266 6.56 -11.35 -7.53
C VAL A 266 5.16 -11.76 -8.01
N VAL A 267 4.80 -11.51 -9.27
CA VAL A 267 3.44 -11.85 -9.77
C VAL A 267 3.23 -13.35 -9.94
N GLU A 268 4.29 -14.13 -10.22
CA GLU A 268 4.26 -15.60 -10.19
C GLU A 268 3.93 -16.09 -8.79
N ARG A 269 4.60 -15.56 -7.76
CA ARG A 269 4.32 -15.95 -6.38
C ARG A 269 2.89 -15.60 -5.95
N ILE A 270 2.42 -14.41 -6.30
CA ILE A 270 1.02 -13.99 -6.08
C ILE A 270 0.07 -15.01 -6.73
N GLY A 271 0.33 -15.40 -7.98
CA GLY A 271 -0.50 -16.34 -8.73
C GLY A 271 -0.54 -17.74 -8.11
N ILE A 272 0.62 -18.25 -7.66
CA ILE A 272 0.75 -19.56 -7.00
C ILE A 272 -0.07 -19.59 -5.71
N ASP A 273 0.10 -18.60 -4.83
CA ASP A 273 -0.55 -18.59 -3.53
C ASP A 273 -2.06 -18.35 -3.65
N ALA A 274 -2.49 -17.49 -4.60
CA ALA A 274 -3.91 -17.32 -4.92
C ALA A 274 -4.55 -18.61 -5.47
N THR A 275 -3.86 -19.34 -6.36
CA THR A 275 -4.38 -20.59 -6.96
C THR A 275 -4.53 -21.70 -5.92
N ARG A 276 -3.67 -21.75 -4.89
CA ARG A 276 -3.83 -22.72 -3.78
C ARG A 276 -5.14 -22.55 -3.03
N GLN A 277 -5.71 -21.34 -3.04
CA GLN A 277 -6.99 -21.03 -2.40
C GLN A 277 -8.20 -21.23 -3.32
N SER A 278 -7.98 -21.51 -4.62
CA SER A 278 -9.05 -21.79 -5.57
C SER A 278 -9.08 -23.27 -5.94
N LYS A 279 -10.28 -23.85 -6.01
CA LYS A 279 -10.45 -25.26 -6.43
C LYS A 279 -10.14 -25.49 -7.92
N SER A 280 -10.08 -24.42 -8.70
CA SER A 280 -9.80 -24.43 -10.13
C SER A 280 -8.95 -23.23 -10.53
N ARG A 281 -8.33 -23.29 -11.72
CA ARG A 281 -7.62 -22.15 -12.29
C ARG A 281 -8.61 -21.01 -12.54
N LEU A 282 -8.29 -19.84 -12.01
CA LEU A 282 -9.09 -18.63 -12.19
C LEU A 282 -8.83 -18.04 -13.58
N GLN A 283 -9.88 -17.51 -14.21
CA GLN A 283 -9.83 -17.02 -15.59
C GLN A 283 -10.02 -15.51 -15.72
N ASN A 284 -10.42 -14.82 -14.65
CA ASN A 284 -10.63 -13.37 -14.69
C ASN A 284 -9.91 -12.64 -13.53
N PRO A 285 -9.50 -11.37 -13.75
CA PRO A 285 -8.79 -10.58 -12.75
C PRO A 285 -9.55 -10.37 -11.44
N GLU A 286 -10.88 -10.28 -11.46
CA GLU A 286 -11.70 -10.03 -10.27
C GLU A 286 -11.70 -11.22 -9.32
N ALA A 287 -11.93 -12.43 -9.86
CA ALA A 287 -11.83 -13.66 -9.10
C ALA A 287 -10.41 -13.88 -8.57
N GLN A 288 -9.40 -13.54 -9.39
CA GLN A 288 -8.01 -13.58 -8.98
C GLN A 288 -7.73 -12.60 -7.83
N ALA A 289 -8.22 -11.36 -7.88
CA ALA A 289 -8.08 -10.38 -6.80
C ALA A 289 -8.72 -10.88 -5.49
N MET A 290 -9.88 -11.54 -5.59
CA MET A 290 -10.53 -12.16 -4.42
C MET A 290 -9.73 -13.35 -3.86
N ALA A 291 -9.13 -14.17 -4.71
CA ALA A 291 -8.26 -15.26 -4.27
C ALA A 291 -6.97 -14.76 -3.63
N ILE A 292 -6.39 -13.66 -4.16
CA ILE A 292 -5.21 -13.02 -3.58
C ILE A 292 -5.48 -12.58 -2.14
N ILE A 293 -6.58 -11.87 -1.86
CA ILE A 293 -6.84 -11.41 -0.48
C ILE A 293 -7.16 -12.54 0.50
N ARG A 294 -7.73 -13.65 0.01
CA ARG A 294 -7.91 -14.88 0.81
C ARG A 294 -6.55 -15.52 1.10
N ALA A 295 -5.69 -15.65 0.10
CA ALA A 295 -4.33 -16.15 0.28
C ALA A 295 -3.54 -15.27 1.25
N THR A 296 -3.64 -13.95 1.15
CA THR A 296 -3.01 -13.03 2.10
C THR A 296 -3.50 -13.25 3.53
N LYS A 297 -4.81 -13.47 3.72
CA LYS A 297 -5.36 -13.79 5.05
C LYS A 297 -4.76 -15.07 5.61
N GLU A 298 -4.76 -16.16 4.83
CA GLU A 298 -4.17 -17.43 5.27
C GLU A 298 -2.67 -17.30 5.54
N ASN A 299 -1.93 -16.64 4.65
CA ASN A 299 -0.51 -16.35 4.81
C ASN A 299 -0.23 -15.58 6.11
N LEU A 300 -1.05 -14.59 6.45
CA LEU A 300 -0.92 -13.86 7.72
C LEU A 300 -1.14 -14.78 8.93
N LEU A 301 -2.12 -15.68 8.88
CA LEU A 301 -2.40 -16.61 9.99
C LEU A 301 -1.22 -17.55 10.30
N GLU A 302 -0.29 -17.74 9.36
CA GLU A 302 0.94 -18.51 9.55
C GLU A 302 2.06 -17.74 10.28
N TYR A 303 1.91 -16.41 10.48
CA TYR A 303 2.96 -15.64 11.16
C TYR A 303 3.02 -16.00 12.65
N PRO A 304 4.23 -16.09 13.24
CA PRO A 304 4.42 -16.44 14.64
C PRO A 304 3.55 -15.65 15.62
N VAL A 305 3.40 -14.34 15.40
CA VAL A 305 2.53 -13.49 16.23
C VAL A 305 1.09 -13.99 16.30
N PHE A 306 0.51 -14.43 15.18
CA PHE A 306 -0.88 -14.91 15.16
C PHE A 306 -1.00 -16.33 15.69
N VAL A 307 0.01 -17.18 15.44
CA VAL A 307 0.12 -18.49 16.07
C VAL A 307 0.13 -18.37 17.59
N ASP A 308 0.87 -17.41 18.13
CA ASP A 308 0.96 -17.18 19.58
C ASP A 308 -0.31 -16.55 20.16
N LEU A 309 -0.99 -15.66 19.43
CA LEU A 309 -2.30 -15.14 19.81
C LEU A 309 -3.36 -16.24 19.85
N ALA A 310 -3.34 -17.17 18.88
CA ALA A 310 -4.24 -18.32 18.87
C ALA A 310 -4.02 -19.24 20.08
N LYS A 311 -2.76 -19.50 20.47
CA LYS A 311 -2.43 -20.23 21.71
C LYS A 311 -2.97 -19.53 22.96
N LYS A 312 -3.00 -18.19 22.95
CA LYS A 312 -3.59 -17.34 24.00
C LYS A 312 -5.12 -17.22 23.91
N LYS A 313 -5.78 -17.98 23.03
CA LYS A 313 -7.24 -17.99 22.80
C LYS A 313 -7.81 -16.64 22.36
N VAL A 314 -6.99 -15.78 21.75
CA VAL A 314 -7.50 -14.59 21.06
C VAL A 314 -8.17 -15.04 19.77
N PRO A 315 -9.39 -14.57 19.43
CA PRO A 315 -10.09 -14.97 18.22
C PRO A 315 -9.44 -14.32 16.98
N VAL A 316 -8.33 -14.89 16.52
CA VAL A 316 -7.51 -14.33 15.44
C VAL A 316 -8.30 -14.15 14.13
N VAL A 317 -9.23 -15.05 13.85
CA VAL A 317 -10.08 -14.99 12.64
C VAL A 317 -10.92 -13.70 12.60
N ASP A 318 -11.32 -13.18 13.77
CA ASP A 318 -12.09 -11.95 13.91
C ASP A 318 -11.22 -10.68 13.89
N LEU A 319 -9.89 -10.84 13.91
CA LEU A 319 -8.93 -9.74 13.74
C LEU A 319 -8.74 -9.39 12.26
N ILE A 320 -8.85 -10.37 11.36
CA ILE A 320 -8.53 -10.21 9.94
C ILE A 320 -9.81 -10.29 9.09
N LEU A 321 -10.26 -9.12 8.64
CA LEU A 321 -11.48 -8.93 7.85
C LEU A 321 -11.14 -8.75 6.36
N LEU A 322 -12.05 -9.23 5.50
CA LEU A 322 -11.94 -9.07 4.06
C LEU A 322 -12.97 -8.05 3.56
N ALA A 323 -12.54 -7.19 2.65
CA ALA A 323 -13.38 -6.19 2.01
C ALA A 323 -13.04 -6.08 0.52
N ARG A 324 -13.95 -5.46 -0.23
CA ARG A 324 -13.78 -5.14 -1.64
C ARG A 324 -14.04 -3.66 -1.87
N MET A 325 -13.16 -3.02 -2.63
CA MET A 325 -13.30 -1.64 -3.05
C MET A 325 -13.55 -1.55 -4.56
N ASP A 326 -14.53 -0.77 -4.97
CA ASP A 326 -14.70 -0.43 -6.38
C ASP A 326 -13.61 0.58 -6.80
N THR A 327 -12.85 0.25 -7.86
CA THR A 327 -11.67 1.03 -8.28
C THR A 327 -12.03 2.45 -8.72
N VAL A 328 -13.23 2.66 -9.25
CA VAL A 328 -13.65 3.95 -9.83
C VAL A 328 -14.19 4.84 -8.71
N THR A 329 -15.20 4.35 -8.00
CA THR A 329 -15.93 5.10 -6.97
C THR A 329 -15.25 5.09 -5.61
N ASN A 330 -14.28 4.19 -5.38
CA ASN A 330 -13.63 3.95 -4.08
C ASN A 330 -14.63 3.57 -2.96
N VAL A 331 -15.81 3.06 -3.31
CA VAL A 331 -16.79 2.54 -2.35
C VAL A 331 -16.33 1.18 -1.85
N LEU A 332 -16.29 1.02 -0.53
CA LEU A 332 -15.93 -0.20 0.17
C LEU A 332 -17.19 -1.03 0.45
N THR A 333 -17.10 -2.34 0.26
CA THR A 333 -18.14 -3.33 0.60
C THR A 333 -17.53 -4.50 1.34
N LYS A 334 -18.32 -5.17 2.17
CA LYS A 334 -17.89 -6.36 2.91
C LYS A 334 -17.86 -7.57 1.98
N VAL A 335 -16.84 -8.40 2.13
CA VAL A 335 -16.78 -9.71 1.48
C VAL A 335 -17.43 -10.72 2.42
N GLN A 336 -18.44 -11.43 1.92
CA GLN A 336 -19.05 -12.57 2.61
C GLN A 336 -18.15 -13.80 2.49
#